data_AF-A0A831ZC48-F1
#
_entry.id   AF-A0A831ZC48-F1
#
_cell.length_a   1.000
_cell.length_b   1.000
_cell.length_c   1.000
_cell.angle_alpha   90.00
_cell.angle_beta   90.00
_cell.angle_gamma   90.00
#
_symmetry.space_group_name_H-M   'P 1'
#
loop_
_entity.id
_entity.type
_entity.pdbx_description
1 polymer ?
#
loop_
_entity_poly.entity_id
_entity_poly.type
_entity_poly.pdbx_seq_one_letter_code
_entity_poly.pdbx_strand_id
1 'polypeptide(L)'
;MMKRVFDFLGALIGLILALPLLLLIAIIVKLDSPGPIIFSQVRLGKNGKRFKVHKIRKFPANTGQSGSGVTVAGDVRMTRVGRFLERSKLDELPQLWNILKGEMSFVGPRPESLRYADLFKGEFEAVLSYIPGVFGPNQIAFRNESDLYPADQNPEAYYRTVLFPKKARRDISYFKRSNWLRDIQWVIKGVWVSVLGAIHWRRIIGLHAGILLVDILAVEAAWWLAYLLRYSELNQIILSPLVISGAWLYPLVVVPVLLLGGCYQRPVRHFGIGDAIRLLKSAAVGWGLATFIFLAFFYRSQSLLLGPLGLLISLPLMTSPRLWYRDRWYKKARRNKNRVNQKHILIYGAGDQGSALALLLEHGYHRAKLIGFLDDNAELRGRYIRGYKVYGVERDIPAIHAQHRIDQLWLSFVPEKLKYRRIQDRCAEIGIELIILPLIEPFLSLAEKRKVEAKTISELALEDKKDQVKSSQRKTTATITQLEDNGSKLTH
;
A
#
# COMPACT_ATOMS: atom_id res chain seq x y z
N MET A 1 0.78 -14.81 44.89
CA MET A 1 0.38 -13.48 45.38
C MET A 1 1.16 -12.34 44.72
N MET A 2 2.51 -12.34 44.76
CA MET A 2 3.36 -11.27 44.18
C MET A 2 3.01 -10.88 42.73
N LYS A 3 2.86 -11.85 41.81
CA LYS A 3 2.45 -11.59 40.41
C LYS A 3 1.15 -10.79 40.31
N ARG A 4 0.16 -11.09 41.16
CA ARG A 4 -1.14 -10.42 41.13
C ARG A 4 -1.04 -8.96 41.59
N VAL A 5 -0.21 -8.69 42.60
CA VAL A 5 0.07 -7.32 43.06
C VAL A 5 0.79 -6.52 41.99
N PHE A 6 1.81 -7.12 41.36
CA PHE A 6 2.51 -6.52 40.22
C PHE A 6 1.56 -6.18 39.06
N ASP A 7 0.71 -7.15 38.67
CA ASP A 7 -0.28 -6.96 37.61
C ASP A 7 -1.26 -5.82 37.94
N PHE A 8 -1.76 -5.78 39.18
CA PHE A 8 -2.71 -4.75 39.61
C PHE A 8 -2.08 -3.35 39.63
N LEU A 9 -0.93 -3.18 40.30
CA LEU A 9 -0.26 -1.88 40.41
C LEU A 9 0.21 -1.38 39.04
N GLY A 10 0.81 -2.26 38.23
CA GLY A 10 1.25 -1.91 36.89
C GLY A 10 0.08 -1.53 35.98
N ALA A 11 -1.06 -2.22 36.07
CA ALA A 11 -2.24 -1.89 35.27
C ALA A 11 -2.90 -0.60 35.74
N LEU A 12 -2.90 -0.31 37.04
CA LEU A 12 -3.43 0.93 37.59
C LEU A 12 -2.59 2.13 37.10
N ILE A 13 -1.28 2.07 37.28
CA ILE A 13 -0.34 3.09 36.81
C ILE A 13 -0.44 3.24 35.29
N GLY A 14 -0.40 2.12 34.55
CA GLY A 14 -0.50 2.11 33.10
C GLY A 14 -1.80 2.73 32.59
N LEU A 15 -2.94 2.49 33.26
CA LEU A 15 -4.22 3.05 32.87
C LEU A 15 -4.29 4.56 33.13
N ILE A 16 -3.77 5.02 34.27
CA ILE A 16 -3.68 6.46 34.59
C ILE A 16 -2.83 7.18 33.53
N LEU A 17 -1.65 6.65 33.22
CA LEU A 17 -0.75 7.22 32.22
C LEU A 17 -1.34 7.16 30.80
N ALA A 18 -2.09 6.10 30.48
CA ALA A 18 -2.75 5.94 29.19
C ALA A 18 -4.02 6.79 29.04
N LEU A 19 -4.61 7.30 30.11
CA LEU A 19 -5.92 7.96 30.07
C LEU A 19 -5.98 9.16 29.12
N PRO A 20 -5.01 10.11 29.10
CA PRO A 20 -5.03 11.22 28.15
C PRO A 20 -4.97 10.74 26.70
N LEU A 21 -4.15 9.72 26.44
CA LEU A 21 -4.02 9.12 25.11
C LEU A 21 -5.30 8.37 24.70
N LEU A 22 -5.91 7.61 25.61
CA LEU A 22 -7.18 6.90 25.38
C LEU A 22 -8.30 7.88 25.07
N LEU A 23 -8.37 9.02 25.75
CA LEU A 23 -9.35 10.08 25.46
C LEU A 23 -9.14 10.66 24.06
N LEU A 24 -7.90 10.96 23.68
CA LEU A 24 -7.59 11.44 22.34
C LEU A 24 -7.97 10.41 21.26
N ILE A 25 -7.61 9.14 21.46
CA ILE A 25 -7.97 8.07 20.53
C ILE A 25 -9.49 7.91 20.46
N ALA A 26 -10.21 8.01 21.59
CA ALA A 26 -11.65 7.93 21.64
C ALA A 26 -12.33 9.00 20.77
N ILE A 27 -11.86 10.26 20.85
CA ILE A 27 -12.34 11.36 20.02
C ILE A 27 -12.06 11.05 18.54
N ILE A 28 -10.82 10.67 18.20
CA ILE A 28 -10.42 10.38 16.81
C ILE A 28 -11.26 9.23 16.21
N VAL A 29 -11.50 8.16 16.97
CA VAL A 29 -12.32 7.02 16.53
C VAL A 29 -13.78 7.43 16.32
N LYS A 30 -14.32 8.29 17.19
CA LYS A 30 -15.69 8.81 17.06
C LYS A 30 -15.86 9.70 15.83
N LEU A 31 -14.84 10.48 15.49
CA LEU A 31 -14.79 11.31 14.28
C LEU A 31 -14.59 10.47 13.00
N ASP A 32 -13.90 9.34 13.07
CA ASP A 32 -13.61 8.48 11.91
C ASP A 32 -14.81 7.63 11.48
N SER A 33 -15.63 7.15 12.43
CA SER A 33 -16.84 6.36 12.09
C SER A 33 -17.88 6.34 13.21
N PRO A 34 -19.19 6.29 12.87
CA PRO A 34 -20.25 6.22 13.87
C PRO A 34 -20.20 4.91 14.68
N GLY A 35 -20.72 4.95 15.91
CA GLY A 35 -20.81 3.80 16.81
C GLY A 35 -20.06 3.96 18.16
N PRO A 36 -19.97 2.87 18.95
CA PRO A 36 -19.26 2.85 20.22
C PRO A 36 -17.73 2.89 20.03
N ILE A 37 -17.00 3.43 21.02
CA ILE A 37 -15.53 3.50 20.99
C ILE A 37 -14.92 2.15 21.37
N ILE A 38 -15.47 1.51 22.41
CA ILE A 38 -14.99 0.22 22.92
C ILE A 38 -15.72 -0.91 22.22
N PHE A 39 -14.96 -1.82 21.63
CA PHE A 39 -15.40 -3.12 21.17
C PHE A 39 -15.14 -4.16 22.27
N SER A 40 -16.16 -4.96 22.59
CA SER A 40 -16.05 -6.02 23.60
C SER A 40 -16.36 -7.37 22.99
N GLN A 41 -15.51 -8.36 23.20
CA GLN A 41 -15.69 -9.72 22.70
C GLN A 41 -15.52 -10.74 23.82
N VAL A 42 -16.41 -11.74 23.86
CA VAL A 42 -16.27 -12.86 24.79
C VAL A 42 -15.13 -13.78 24.35
N ARG A 43 -14.21 -14.07 25.27
CA ARG A 43 -13.05 -14.93 25.06
C ARG A 43 -12.96 -16.01 26.14
N LEU A 44 -12.19 -17.06 25.87
CA LEU A 44 -11.85 -18.08 26.85
C LEU A 44 -10.72 -17.60 27.77
N GLY A 45 -10.94 -17.73 29.07
CA GLY A 45 -10.00 -17.43 30.13
C GLY A 45 -9.57 -18.66 30.90
N LYS A 46 -9.01 -18.43 32.09
CA LYS A 46 -8.50 -19.50 32.96
C LYS A 46 -9.61 -20.53 33.27
N ASN A 47 -9.28 -21.80 33.18
CA ASN A 47 -10.16 -22.96 33.34
C ASN A 47 -11.38 -22.91 32.41
N GLY A 48 -11.25 -22.31 31.23
CA GLY A 48 -12.33 -22.16 30.26
C GLY A 48 -13.40 -21.12 30.64
N LYS A 49 -13.21 -20.36 31.73
CA LYS A 49 -14.16 -19.31 32.14
C LYS A 49 -14.25 -18.23 31.07
N ARG A 50 -15.48 -17.85 30.71
CA ARG A 50 -15.75 -16.82 29.70
C ARG A 50 -15.63 -15.43 30.33
N PHE A 51 -14.98 -14.49 29.65
CA PHE A 51 -14.91 -13.09 30.06
C PHE A 51 -14.91 -12.16 28.85
N LYS A 52 -15.21 -10.88 29.05
CA LYS A 52 -15.25 -9.88 27.97
C LYS A 52 -13.91 -9.16 27.87
N VAL A 53 -13.19 -9.37 26.77
CA VAL A 53 -11.99 -8.58 26.45
C VAL A 53 -12.42 -7.25 25.84
N HIS A 54 -11.84 -6.15 26.33
CA HIS A 54 -12.11 -4.81 25.84
C HIS A 54 -10.98 -4.33 24.90
N LYS A 55 -11.35 -3.77 23.74
CA LYS A 55 -10.44 -3.15 22.78
C LYS A 55 -11.03 -1.86 22.23
N ILE A 56 -10.21 -1.01 21.64
CA ILE A 56 -10.69 0.12 20.82
C ILE A 56 -11.19 -0.43 19.48
N ARG A 57 -12.33 0.07 19.01
CA ARG A 57 -12.94 -0.38 17.77
C ARG A 57 -12.07 0.01 16.56
N LYS A 58 -11.74 -0.98 15.72
CA LYS A 58 -10.95 -0.82 14.48
C LYS A 58 -11.74 -1.05 13.19
N PHE A 59 -12.95 -1.60 13.32
CA PHE A 59 -13.87 -1.88 12.21
C PHE A 59 -15.10 -0.97 12.32
N PRO A 60 -15.79 -0.64 11.23
CA PRO A 60 -17.10 0.02 11.27
C PRO A 60 -18.09 -0.71 12.21
N ALA A 61 -19.03 0.03 12.81
CA ALA A 61 -19.98 -0.60 13.75
C ALA A 61 -20.92 -1.62 13.06
N ASN A 62 -21.15 -1.46 11.76
CA ASN A 62 -22.02 -2.29 10.93
C ASN A 62 -21.32 -3.52 10.32
N THR A 63 -20.05 -3.80 10.63
CA THR A 63 -19.32 -4.93 10.03
C THR A 63 -19.82 -6.31 10.53
N GLY A 64 -20.71 -6.34 11.53
CA GLY A 64 -21.33 -7.56 12.06
C GLY A 64 -20.33 -8.56 12.67
N GLN A 65 -20.82 -9.75 13.04
CA GLN A 65 -19.97 -10.93 13.29
C GLN A 65 -19.68 -11.72 12.00
N SER A 66 -20.24 -11.28 10.88
CA SER A 66 -20.19 -11.95 9.59
C SER A 66 -18.89 -11.61 8.87
N GLY A 67 -17.87 -12.44 9.06
CA GLY A 67 -16.60 -12.35 8.34
C GLY A 67 -15.52 -13.22 8.98
N SER A 68 -14.33 -13.24 8.39
CA SER A 68 -13.22 -14.00 8.96
C SER A 68 -12.93 -13.52 10.38
N GLY A 69 -12.91 -14.45 11.32
CA GLY A 69 -12.53 -14.22 12.72
C GLY A 69 -11.02 -14.08 12.93
N VAL A 70 -10.28 -14.05 11.82
CA VAL A 70 -8.86 -13.71 11.73
C VAL A 70 -8.70 -12.42 10.94
N THR A 71 -7.75 -11.59 11.36
CA THR A 71 -7.37 -10.37 10.65
C THR A 71 -6.16 -10.64 9.76
N VAL A 72 -6.31 -10.39 8.46
CA VAL A 72 -5.25 -10.54 7.45
C VAL A 72 -4.54 -9.20 7.17
N ALA A 73 -3.33 -9.26 6.62
CA ALA A 73 -2.57 -8.06 6.27
C ALA A 73 -3.35 -7.17 5.29
N GLY A 74 -3.55 -5.92 5.67
CA GLY A 74 -4.26 -4.96 4.82
C GLY A 74 -5.77 -5.19 4.71
N ASP A 75 -6.39 -5.83 5.71
CA ASP A 75 -7.84 -6.06 5.77
C ASP A 75 -8.65 -4.80 5.39
N VAL A 76 -9.31 -4.88 4.24
CA VAL A 76 -10.07 -3.77 3.63
C VAL A 76 -11.26 -3.33 4.47
N ARG A 77 -11.70 -4.16 5.42
CA ARG A 77 -12.82 -3.86 6.32
C ARG A 77 -12.45 -2.84 7.40
N MET A 78 -11.16 -2.62 7.67
CA MET A 78 -10.74 -1.69 8.73
C MET A 78 -10.95 -0.23 8.36
N THR A 79 -11.29 0.59 9.36
CA THR A 79 -11.35 2.04 9.17
C THR A 79 -9.95 2.64 8.96
N ARG A 80 -9.87 3.93 8.60
CA ARG A 80 -8.57 4.60 8.42
C ARG A 80 -7.80 4.65 9.74
N VAL A 81 -8.48 5.03 10.82
CA VAL A 81 -7.90 5.04 12.17
C VAL A 81 -7.68 3.61 12.67
N GLY A 82 -8.58 2.68 12.35
CA GLY A 82 -8.47 1.27 12.72
C GLY A 82 -7.17 0.62 12.23
N ARG A 83 -6.74 0.94 11.00
CA ARG A 83 -5.45 0.48 10.45
C ARG A 83 -4.24 1.00 11.23
N PHE A 84 -4.30 2.25 11.71
CA PHE A 84 -3.24 2.81 12.56
C PHE A 84 -3.22 2.14 13.94
N LEU A 85 -4.40 1.94 14.54
CA LEU A 85 -4.53 1.26 15.82
C LEU A 85 -4.04 -0.18 15.77
N GLU A 86 -4.36 -0.95 14.71
CA GLU A 86 -3.85 -2.31 14.51
C GLU A 86 -2.31 -2.36 14.46
N ARG A 87 -1.69 -1.44 13.72
CA ARG A 87 -0.23 -1.41 13.55
C ARG A 87 0.50 -1.01 14.82
N SER A 88 -0.06 -0.07 15.57
CA SER A 88 0.48 0.41 16.84
C SER A 88 0.13 -0.48 18.04
N LYS A 89 -0.88 -1.36 17.90
CA LYS A 89 -1.52 -2.14 18.99
C LYS A 89 -2.11 -1.28 20.10
N LEU A 90 -2.32 0.02 19.86
CA LEU A 90 -2.95 0.93 20.83
C LEU A 90 -4.41 0.56 21.12
N ASP A 91 -5.04 -0.22 20.24
CA ASP A 91 -6.38 -0.74 20.49
C ASP A 91 -6.46 -1.73 21.66
N GLU A 92 -5.33 -2.30 22.08
CA GLU A 92 -5.27 -3.28 23.17
C GLU A 92 -5.14 -2.62 24.55
N LEU A 93 -4.92 -1.30 24.64
CA LEU A 93 -4.80 -0.57 25.90
C LEU A 93 -5.99 -0.72 26.86
N PRO A 94 -7.27 -0.80 26.42
CA PRO A 94 -8.39 -1.04 27.32
C PRO A 94 -8.32 -2.39 28.07
N GLN A 95 -7.47 -3.33 27.65
CA GLN A 95 -7.26 -4.60 28.35
C GLN A 95 -6.59 -4.42 29.73
N LEU A 96 -5.96 -3.26 30.00
CA LEU A 96 -5.50 -2.92 31.35
C LEU A 96 -6.63 -2.97 32.37
N TRP A 97 -7.87 -2.66 31.96
CA TRP A 97 -9.06 -2.81 32.80
C TRP A 97 -9.36 -4.28 33.13
N ASN A 98 -9.17 -5.20 32.17
CA ASN A 98 -9.31 -6.63 32.42
C ASN A 98 -8.24 -7.16 33.39
N ILE A 99 -7.03 -6.58 33.37
CA ILE A 99 -5.98 -6.89 34.35
C ILE A 99 -6.40 -6.42 35.74
N LEU A 100 -6.91 -5.19 35.88
CA LEU A 100 -7.41 -4.70 37.17
C LEU A 100 -8.49 -5.61 37.76
N LYS A 101 -9.46 -6.04 36.94
CA LYS A 101 -10.50 -7.01 37.33
C LYS A 101 -10.00 -8.41 37.69
N GLY A 102 -8.80 -8.77 37.24
CA GLY A 102 -8.23 -10.11 37.49
C GLY A 102 -8.66 -11.18 36.50
N GLU A 103 -9.26 -10.77 35.40
CA GLU A 103 -9.59 -11.65 34.28
C GLU A 103 -8.34 -11.90 33.40
N MET A 104 -7.40 -10.95 33.39
CA MET A 104 -6.14 -11.01 32.65
C MET A 104 -4.93 -10.68 33.53
N SER A 105 -3.74 -10.95 33.00
CA SER A 105 -2.41 -10.58 33.54
C SER A 105 -1.63 -9.78 32.49
N PHE A 106 -0.54 -9.10 32.87
CA PHE A 106 0.36 -8.54 31.85
C PHE A 106 0.98 -9.62 30.98
N VAL A 107 1.33 -10.77 31.58
CA VAL A 107 1.95 -11.89 30.88
C VAL A 107 1.13 -13.16 31.09
N GLY A 108 0.66 -13.70 29.98
CA GLY A 108 -0.23 -14.85 29.93
C GLY A 108 -0.47 -15.31 28.49
N PRO A 109 -1.03 -16.51 28.26
CA PRO A 109 -1.41 -16.94 26.93
C PRO A 109 -2.46 -16.00 26.32
N ARG A 110 -2.52 -15.91 25.00
CA ARG A 110 -3.48 -15.01 24.33
C ARG A 110 -4.90 -15.57 24.49
N PRO A 111 -5.88 -14.76 24.94
CA PRO A 111 -7.26 -15.24 25.09
C PRO A 111 -7.91 -15.43 23.71
N GLU A 112 -8.30 -16.67 23.40
CA GLU A 112 -8.87 -17.02 22.10
C GLU A 112 -10.39 -16.86 22.01
N SER A 113 -10.87 -16.66 20.78
CA SER A 113 -12.30 -16.53 20.48
C SER A 113 -13.04 -17.83 20.76
N LEU A 114 -14.30 -17.74 21.17
CA LEU A 114 -15.17 -18.91 21.35
C LEU A 114 -15.27 -19.78 20.09
N ARG A 115 -15.03 -19.21 18.91
CA ARG A 115 -15.01 -19.92 17.63
C ARG A 115 -13.89 -20.98 17.49
N TYR A 116 -12.89 -20.92 18.38
CA TYR A 116 -11.77 -21.85 18.44
C TYR A 116 -11.74 -22.64 19.75
N ALA A 117 -12.85 -22.66 20.49
CA ALA A 117 -12.94 -23.34 21.77
C ALA A 117 -12.66 -24.85 21.68
N ASP A 118 -13.02 -25.46 20.55
CA ASP A 118 -12.77 -26.87 20.23
C ASP A 118 -11.28 -27.21 20.15
N LEU A 119 -10.42 -26.24 19.78
CA LEU A 119 -8.97 -26.47 19.67
C LEU A 119 -8.28 -26.68 21.02
N PHE A 120 -8.95 -26.34 22.13
CA PHE A 120 -8.42 -26.53 23.49
C PHE A 120 -8.76 -27.90 24.08
N LYS A 121 -9.37 -28.81 23.32
CA LYS A 121 -9.59 -30.19 23.76
C LYS A 121 -8.31 -31.02 23.56
N GLY A 122 -7.96 -31.86 24.53
CA GLY A 122 -6.82 -32.77 24.44
C GLY A 122 -5.47 -32.09 24.73
N GLU A 123 -4.50 -32.20 23.80
CA GLU A 123 -3.10 -31.76 24.00
C GLU A 123 -2.98 -30.29 24.47
N PHE A 124 -3.89 -29.41 24.03
CA PHE A 124 -3.79 -27.97 24.25
C PHE A 124 -4.63 -27.44 25.42
N GLU A 125 -5.34 -28.31 26.16
CA GLU A 125 -6.16 -27.93 27.31
C GLU A 125 -5.33 -27.24 28.40
N ALA A 126 -4.07 -27.66 28.55
CA ALA A 126 -3.12 -27.09 29.51
C ALA A 126 -2.90 -25.57 29.33
N VAL A 127 -3.18 -24.99 28.15
CA VAL A 127 -3.13 -23.53 27.95
C VAL A 127 -4.16 -22.82 28.83
N LEU A 128 -5.34 -23.42 29.01
CA LEU A 128 -6.43 -22.85 29.80
C LEU A 128 -6.13 -22.85 31.31
N SER A 129 -5.11 -23.56 31.78
CA SER A 129 -4.73 -23.55 33.20
C SER A 129 -4.15 -22.19 33.65
N TYR A 130 -3.79 -21.31 32.73
CA TYR A 130 -3.14 -20.03 32.99
C TYR A 130 -4.07 -18.84 32.78
N ILE A 131 -3.85 -17.76 33.53
CA ILE A 131 -4.58 -16.49 33.32
C ILE A 131 -4.11 -15.87 32.01
N PRO A 132 -5.01 -15.51 31.07
CA PRO A 132 -4.61 -14.91 29.81
C PRO A 132 -3.87 -13.58 29.99
N GLY A 133 -3.09 -13.17 28.99
CA GLY A 133 -2.32 -11.93 29.10
C GLY A 133 -2.20 -11.10 27.84
N VAL A 134 -1.88 -9.82 28.07
CA VAL A 134 -1.67 -8.81 27.03
C VAL A 134 -0.36 -9.09 26.28
N PHE A 135 0.69 -9.44 27.02
CA PHE A 135 1.99 -9.83 26.51
C PHE A 135 2.26 -11.32 26.77
N GLY A 136 3.28 -11.83 26.08
CA GLY A 136 3.74 -13.19 26.23
C GLY A 136 4.59 -13.65 25.03
N PRO A 137 5.11 -14.88 25.09
CA PRO A 137 5.97 -15.43 24.04
C PRO A 137 5.34 -15.38 22.65
N ASN A 138 4.05 -15.69 22.57
CA ASN A 138 3.32 -15.70 21.30
C ASN A 138 2.98 -14.30 20.80
N GLN A 139 2.58 -13.40 21.69
CA GLN A 139 2.23 -12.02 21.33
C GLN A 139 3.43 -11.28 20.73
N ILE A 140 4.64 -11.62 21.17
CA ILE A 140 5.89 -11.09 20.60
C ILE A 140 6.27 -11.81 19.31
N ALA A 141 6.31 -13.14 19.31
CA ALA A 141 6.75 -13.92 18.15
C ALA A 141 5.82 -13.76 16.94
N PHE A 142 4.52 -13.61 17.20
CA PHE A 142 3.46 -13.49 16.20
C PHE A 142 2.83 -12.09 16.20
N ARG A 143 3.60 -11.04 16.51
CA ARG A 143 3.09 -9.65 16.48
C ARG A 143 2.38 -9.31 15.17
N ASN A 144 3.06 -9.64 14.07
CA ASN A 144 2.59 -9.41 12.69
C ASN A 144 1.98 -10.69 12.11
N GLU A 145 1.16 -11.38 12.91
CA GLU A 145 0.47 -12.60 12.49
C GLU A 145 -0.32 -12.42 11.19
N SER A 146 -0.89 -11.24 10.99
CA SER A 146 -1.62 -10.86 9.77
C SER A 146 -0.82 -11.09 8.49
N ASP A 147 0.51 -11.01 8.56
CA ASP A 147 1.43 -11.13 7.43
C ASP A 147 1.86 -12.59 7.17
N LEU A 148 1.50 -13.52 8.06
CA LEU A 148 1.87 -14.94 7.97
C LEU A 148 0.84 -15.79 7.23
N TYR A 149 -0.31 -15.23 6.86
CA TYR A 149 -1.35 -15.94 6.13
C TYR A 149 -1.01 -16.02 4.63
N PRO A 150 -0.97 -17.22 4.04
CA PRO A 150 -0.81 -17.38 2.59
C PRO A 150 -2.01 -16.79 1.85
N ALA A 151 -1.77 -16.16 0.70
CA ALA A 151 -2.82 -15.52 -0.10
C ALA A 151 -3.74 -16.54 -0.81
N ASP A 152 -3.24 -17.75 -1.02
CA ASP A 152 -3.88 -18.87 -1.72
C ASP A 152 -4.69 -19.79 -0.79
N GLN A 153 -4.68 -19.56 0.53
CA GLN A 153 -5.30 -20.45 1.51
C GLN A 153 -6.37 -19.75 2.34
N ASN A 154 -7.35 -20.51 2.82
CA ASN A 154 -8.33 -20.01 3.78
C ASN A 154 -7.63 -19.65 5.11
N PRO A 155 -7.67 -18.38 5.57
CA PRO A 155 -6.96 -17.96 6.77
C PRO A 155 -7.39 -18.68 8.06
N GLU A 156 -8.65 -19.10 8.15
CA GLU A 156 -9.17 -19.82 9.31
C GLU A 156 -8.66 -21.26 9.36
N ALA A 157 -8.66 -21.93 8.21
CA ALA A 157 -8.13 -23.29 8.10
C ALA A 157 -6.64 -23.30 8.44
N TYR A 158 -5.86 -22.37 7.86
CA TYR A 158 -4.44 -22.24 8.14
C TYR A 158 -4.16 -21.89 9.62
N TYR A 159 -4.99 -21.04 10.23
CA TYR A 159 -4.88 -20.74 11.65
C TYR A 159 -5.07 -22.01 12.50
N ARG A 160 -6.11 -22.81 12.23
CA ARG A 160 -6.42 -24.03 12.98
C ARG A 160 -5.34 -25.10 12.85
N THR A 161 -4.83 -25.33 11.64
CA THR A 161 -3.92 -26.46 11.36
C THR A 161 -2.46 -26.12 11.60
N VAL A 162 -2.04 -24.87 11.35
CA VAL A 162 -0.62 -24.49 11.38
C VAL A 162 -0.27 -23.55 12.53
N LEU A 163 -1.00 -22.42 12.67
CA LEU A 163 -0.60 -21.38 13.61
C LEU A 163 -0.97 -21.71 15.06
N PHE A 164 -2.20 -22.19 15.31
CA PHE A 164 -2.69 -22.47 16.64
C PHE A 164 -1.85 -23.53 17.37
N PRO A 165 -1.54 -24.72 16.78
CA PRO A 165 -0.71 -25.71 17.45
C PRO A 165 0.69 -25.20 17.79
N LYS A 166 1.32 -24.43 16.89
CA LYS A 166 2.64 -23.80 17.12
C LYS A 166 2.59 -22.82 18.29
N LYS A 167 1.54 -22.00 18.36
CA LYS A 167 1.31 -21.05 19.45
C LYS A 167 1.07 -21.78 20.78
N ALA A 168 0.11 -22.71 20.81
CA ALA A 168 -0.26 -23.43 22.01
C ALA A 168 0.96 -24.15 22.64
N ARG A 169 1.76 -24.86 21.84
CA ARG A 169 2.99 -25.52 22.32
C ARG A 169 4.00 -24.54 22.91
N ARG A 170 4.17 -23.36 22.30
CA ARG A 170 5.07 -22.31 22.81
C ARG A 170 4.60 -21.77 24.15
N ASP A 171 3.30 -21.49 24.29
CA ASP A 171 2.73 -21.03 25.57
C ASP A 171 2.87 -22.11 26.64
N ILE A 172 2.52 -23.37 26.35
CA ILE A 172 2.68 -24.49 27.31
C ILE A 172 4.14 -24.61 27.76
N SER A 173 5.10 -24.53 26.83
CA SER A 173 6.53 -24.65 27.14
C SER A 173 7.04 -23.54 28.07
N TYR A 174 6.56 -22.31 27.88
CA TYR A 174 6.94 -21.17 28.69
C TYR A 174 6.25 -21.19 30.06
N PHE A 175 4.92 -21.33 30.07
CA PHE A 175 4.13 -21.17 31.30
C PHE A 175 4.36 -22.30 32.31
N LYS A 176 4.71 -23.51 31.85
CA LYS A 176 5.17 -24.62 32.71
C LYS A 176 6.37 -24.25 33.61
N ARG A 177 7.23 -23.32 33.17
CA ARG A 177 8.45 -22.88 33.89
C ARG A 177 8.46 -21.37 34.15
N SER A 178 7.28 -20.75 34.15
CA SER A 178 7.15 -19.30 34.29
C SER A 178 7.34 -18.85 35.74
N ASN A 179 7.90 -17.65 35.90
CA ASN A 179 7.95 -16.93 37.16
C ASN A 179 7.78 -15.43 36.88
N TRP A 180 7.37 -14.67 37.90
CA TRP A 180 7.01 -13.26 37.72
C TRP A 180 8.20 -12.36 37.31
N LEU A 181 9.44 -12.76 37.66
CA LEU A 181 10.66 -12.05 37.21
C LEU A 181 10.90 -12.22 35.70
N ARG A 182 10.72 -13.43 35.18
CA ARG A 182 10.77 -13.69 33.73
C ARG A 182 9.63 -12.99 33.00
N ASP A 183 8.47 -12.84 33.63
CA ASP A 183 7.36 -12.09 33.06
C ASP A 183 7.71 -10.60 32.86
N ILE A 184 8.47 -9.97 33.77
CA ILE A 184 8.95 -8.60 33.57
C ILE A 184 9.74 -8.47 32.26
N GLN A 185 10.57 -9.46 31.93
CA GLN A 185 11.30 -9.45 30.66
C GLN A 185 10.35 -9.50 29.45
N TRP A 186 9.25 -10.25 29.55
CA TRP A 186 8.23 -10.28 28.49
C TRP A 186 7.43 -8.99 28.40
N VAL A 187 7.19 -8.30 29.52
CA VAL A 187 6.59 -6.96 29.50
C VAL A 187 7.52 -5.98 28.80
N ILE A 188 8.79 -5.91 29.21
CA ILE A 188 9.79 -5.01 28.59
C ILE A 188 9.93 -5.31 27.09
N LYS A 189 10.12 -6.59 26.72
CA LYS A 189 10.18 -7.00 25.31
C LYS A 189 8.88 -6.68 24.59
N GLY A 190 7.73 -6.86 25.22
CA GLY A 190 6.41 -6.62 24.65
C GLY A 190 6.14 -5.14 24.37
N VAL A 191 6.55 -4.26 25.29
CA VAL A 191 6.53 -2.80 25.10
C VAL A 191 7.49 -2.41 23.98
N TRP A 192 8.74 -2.90 24.03
CA TRP A 192 9.76 -2.63 23.01
C TRP A 192 9.31 -3.04 21.61
N VAL A 193 8.77 -4.25 21.48
CA VAL A 193 8.24 -4.80 20.21
C VAL A 193 6.94 -4.11 19.80
N SER A 194 6.15 -3.59 20.73
CA SER A 194 4.98 -2.77 20.40
C SER A 194 5.34 -1.41 19.82
N VAL A 195 6.36 -0.76 20.36
CA VAL A 195 6.86 0.53 19.87
C VAL A 195 7.62 0.36 18.56
N LEU A 196 8.65 -0.51 18.54
CA LEU A 196 9.52 -0.66 17.37
C LEU A 196 8.92 -1.54 16.28
N GLY A 197 8.11 -2.54 16.63
CA GLY A 197 7.51 -3.46 15.66
C GLY A 197 6.38 -2.83 14.85
N ALA A 198 5.94 -1.60 15.17
CA ALA A 198 5.08 -0.81 14.30
C ALA A 198 5.84 -0.29 13.06
N ILE A 199 7.17 -0.28 13.09
CA ILE A 199 8.04 0.30 12.05
C ILE A 199 8.88 -0.82 11.40
N HIS A 200 8.95 -0.80 10.06
CA HIS A 200 9.74 -1.75 9.29
C HIS A 200 11.22 -1.31 9.21
N TRP A 201 11.96 -1.45 10.31
CA TRP A 201 13.33 -0.90 10.44
C TRP A 201 14.31 -1.30 9.34
N ARG A 202 14.29 -2.55 8.88
CA ARG A 202 15.14 -3.00 7.74
C ARG A 202 14.92 -2.17 6.49
N ARG A 203 13.66 -1.82 6.20
CA ARG A 203 13.29 -0.99 5.04
C ARG A 203 13.72 0.45 5.25
N ILE A 204 13.52 0.99 6.46
CA ILE A 204 13.91 2.36 6.80
C ILE A 204 15.43 2.52 6.64
N ILE A 205 16.21 1.61 7.21
CA ILE A 205 17.67 1.64 7.14
C ILE A 205 18.14 1.50 5.68
N GLY A 206 17.57 0.55 4.92
CA GLY A 206 18.03 0.28 3.55
C GLY A 206 17.62 1.32 2.50
N LEU A 207 16.45 1.96 2.63
CA LEU A 207 15.90 2.86 1.59
C LEU A 207 15.75 4.31 2.02
N HIS A 208 15.74 4.58 3.33
CA HIS A 208 15.29 5.86 3.88
C HIS A 208 16.22 6.46 4.94
N ALA A 209 17.34 5.82 5.31
CA ALA A 209 18.24 6.32 6.36
C ALA A 209 18.70 7.77 6.09
N GLY A 210 19.11 8.06 4.85
CA GLY A 210 19.55 9.41 4.48
C GLY A 210 18.46 10.47 4.62
N ILE A 211 17.22 10.16 4.19
CA ILE A 211 16.12 11.14 4.29
C ILE A 211 15.60 11.27 5.73
N LEU A 212 15.69 10.20 6.53
CA LEU A 212 15.36 10.24 7.95
C LEU A 212 16.34 11.15 8.72
N LEU A 213 17.64 11.06 8.42
CA LEU A 213 18.64 11.96 8.99
C LEU A 213 18.35 13.42 8.63
N VAL A 214 18.04 13.68 7.35
CA VAL A 214 17.65 15.02 6.89
C VAL A 214 16.42 15.54 7.64
N ASP A 215 15.41 14.69 7.90
CA ASP A 215 14.24 15.10 8.66
C ASP A 215 14.52 15.39 10.13
N ILE A 216 15.40 14.60 10.77
CA ILE A 216 15.85 14.87 12.14
C ILE A 216 16.52 16.25 12.21
N LEU A 217 17.47 16.50 11.30
CA LEU A 217 18.20 17.78 11.23
C LEU A 217 17.27 18.94 10.86
N ALA A 218 16.26 18.71 10.02
CA ALA A 218 15.27 19.72 9.65
C ALA A 218 14.39 20.12 10.84
N VAL A 219 13.98 19.17 11.68
CA VAL A 219 13.21 19.45 12.91
C VAL A 219 14.06 20.21 13.92
N GLU A 220 15.31 19.80 14.13
CA GLU A 220 16.28 20.50 14.97
C GLU A 220 16.50 21.94 14.49
N ALA A 221 16.86 22.13 13.23
CA ALA A 221 17.06 23.46 12.65
C ALA A 221 15.80 24.32 12.77
N ALA A 222 14.63 23.76 12.51
CA ALA A 222 13.38 24.49 12.62
C ALA A 222 13.07 24.93 14.06
N TRP A 223 13.40 24.13 15.07
CA TRP A 223 13.28 24.54 16.47
C TRP A 223 14.18 25.74 16.79
N TRP A 224 15.46 25.66 16.42
CA TRP A 224 16.41 26.76 16.62
C TRP A 224 16.00 28.03 15.90
N LEU A 225 15.62 27.94 14.62
CA LEU A 225 15.17 29.10 13.85
C LEU A 225 13.86 29.68 14.40
N ALA A 226 12.88 28.85 14.80
CA ALA A 226 11.65 29.32 15.41
C ALA A 226 11.92 30.08 16.71
N TYR A 227 12.88 29.58 17.50
CA TYR A 227 13.32 30.23 18.71
C TYR A 227 13.99 31.58 18.43
N LEU A 228 14.96 31.63 17.51
CA LEU A 228 15.66 32.86 17.14
C LEU A 228 14.73 33.92 16.54
N LEU A 229 13.74 33.50 15.74
CA LEU A 229 12.73 34.41 15.19
C LEU A 229 11.78 34.93 16.27
N ARG A 230 11.55 34.16 17.34
CA ARG A 230 10.65 34.56 18.42
C ARG A 230 11.37 35.42 19.47
N TYR A 231 12.63 35.14 19.76
CA TYR A 231 13.42 35.79 20.80
C TYR A 231 14.68 36.40 20.18
N SER A 232 14.75 37.73 20.18
CA SER A 232 15.74 38.51 19.44
C SER A 232 17.15 38.59 20.06
N GLU A 233 17.36 38.10 21.29
CA GLU A 233 18.59 38.38 22.07
C GLU A 233 19.61 37.23 22.14
N LEU A 234 20.42 37.05 21.10
CA LEU A 234 21.36 35.91 20.93
C LEU A 234 22.28 35.54 22.13
N ASN A 235 22.66 36.49 22.99
CA ASN A 235 23.76 36.30 23.96
C ASN A 235 23.38 35.57 25.27
N GLN A 236 22.10 35.45 25.62
CA GLN A 236 21.64 34.65 26.79
C GLN A 236 20.91 33.36 26.38
N ILE A 237 20.86 33.06 25.08
CA ILE A 237 19.86 32.18 24.46
C ILE A 237 20.31 30.72 24.29
N ILE A 238 21.58 30.48 23.93
CA ILE A 238 22.06 29.16 23.45
C ILE A 238 22.09 28.11 24.57
N LEU A 239 22.17 28.53 25.83
CA LEU A 239 22.22 27.65 27.01
C LEU A 239 20.94 27.70 27.85
N SER A 240 19.87 28.35 27.38
CA SER A 240 18.62 28.34 28.14
C SER A 240 18.09 26.90 28.23
N PRO A 241 17.71 26.41 29.42
CA PRO A 241 17.18 25.05 29.56
C PRO A 241 15.92 24.84 28.71
N LEU A 242 15.25 25.91 28.33
CA LEU A 242 14.17 25.96 27.37
C LEU A 242 14.57 25.50 25.96
N VAL A 243 15.59 26.13 25.36
CA VAL A 243 16.08 25.79 24.02
C VAL A 243 16.62 24.37 24.00
N ILE A 244 17.39 24.01 25.03
CA ILE A 244 17.91 22.66 25.20
C ILE A 244 16.76 21.67 25.27
N SER A 245 15.73 21.94 26.09
CA SER A 245 14.58 21.04 26.25
C SER A 245 13.83 20.80 24.96
N GLY A 246 13.63 21.83 24.14
CA GLY A 246 12.97 21.66 22.86
C GLY A 246 13.84 20.95 21.82
N ALA A 247 15.16 21.18 21.84
CA ALA A 247 16.08 20.57 20.90
C ALA A 247 15.99 19.04 20.93
N TRP A 248 15.97 18.41 22.11
CA TRP A 248 15.79 16.96 22.18
C TRP A 248 14.32 16.51 22.13
N LEU A 249 13.37 17.29 22.66
CA LEU A 249 11.96 16.87 22.70
C LEU A 249 11.32 16.82 21.30
N TYR A 250 11.53 17.85 20.47
CA TYR A 250 10.83 17.96 19.19
C TYR A 250 11.19 16.82 18.22
N PRO A 251 12.47 16.50 17.96
CA PRO A 251 12.83 15.33 17.16
C PRO A 251 12.32 14.01 17.76
N LEU A 252 12.39 13.87 19.10
CA LEU A 252 11.92 12.68 19.81
C LEU A 252 10.42 12.43 19.61
N VAL A 253 9.62 13.47 19.39
CA VAL A 253 8.17 13.35 19.17
C VAL A 253 7.82 13.36 17.68
N VAL A 254 8.35 14.32 16.91
CA VAL A 254 8.01 14.54 15.51
C VAL A 254 8.45 13.34 14.65
N VAL A 255 9.67 12.84 14.84
CA VAL A 255 10.23 11.79 13.98
C VAL A 255 9.47 10.46 14.10
N PRO A 256 9.12 9.96 15.30
CA PRO A 256 8.23 8.82 15.42
C PRO A 256 6.86 9.04 14.79
N VAL A 257 6.28 10.25 14.89
CA VAL A 257 5.00 10.56 14.24
C VAL A 257 5.11 10.50 12.71
N LEU A 258 6.22 10.95 12.12
CA LEU A 258 6.48 10.81 10.68
C LEU A 258 6.61 9.34 10.25
N LEU A 259 7.31 8.53 11.05
CA LEU A 259 7.49 7.09 10.81
C LEU A 259 6.15 6.36 10.85
N LEU A 260 5.37 6.57 11.91
CA LEU A 260 4.05 5.96 12.09
C LEU A 260 3.01 6.49 11.09
N GLY A 261 3.13 7.77 10.72
CA GLY A 261 2.30 8.43 9.70
C GLY A 261 2.58 7.94 8.28
N GLY A 262 3.61 7.11 8.07
CA GLY A 262 3.89 6.48 6.79
C GLY A 262 4.63 7.35 5.80
N CYS A 263 5.33 8.39 6.26
CA CYS A 263 6.12 9.29 5.39
C CYS A 263 7.31 8.58 4.70
N TYR A 264 7.62 7.35 5.12
CA TYR A 264 8.75 6.53 4.65
C TYR A 264 8.30 5.18 4.07
N GLN A 265 7.05 5.09 3.57
CA GLN A 265 6.55 3.85 2.96
C GLN A 265 6.97 3.70 1.49
N ARG A 266 7.12 4.81 0.76
CA ARG A 266 7.43 4.84 -0.68
C ARG A 266 8.84 5.38 -0.89
N PRO A 267 9.62 4.83 -1.86
CA PRO A 267 10.91 5.38 -2.23
C PRO A 267 10.83 6.87 -2.57
N VAL A 268 11.81 7.67 -2.14
CA VAL A 268 11.83 9.13 -2.31
C VAL A 268 11.69 9.56 -3.79
N ARG A 269 12.14 8.72 -4.73
CA ARG A 269 11.97 8.94 -6.19
C ARG A 269 10.51 9.04 -6.64
N HIS A 270 9.55 8.51 -5.88
CA HIS A 270 8.12 8.56 -6.18
C HIS A 270 7.38 9.61 -5.33
N PHE A 271 8.10 10.53 -4.68
CA PHE A 271 7.49 11.56 -3.86
C PHE A 271 6.58 12.47 -4.71
N GLY A 272 5.28 12.40 -4.42
CA GLY A 272 4.24 13.18 -5.12
C GLY A 272 3.39 14.00 -4.16
N ILE A 273 2.33 14.61 -4.69
CA ILE A 273 1.40 15.47 -3.92
C ILE A 273 0.80 14.70 -2.73
N GLY A 274 0.38 13.45 -2.93
CA GLY A 274 -0.16 12.63 -1.86
C GLY A 274 0.85 12.34 -0.73
N ASP A 275 2.14 12.24 -1.03
CA ASP A 275 3.20 12.09 -0.03
C ASP A 275 3.49 13.41 0.69
N ALA A 276 3.43 14.54 -0.02
CA ALA A 276 3.56 15.87 0.57
C ALA A 276 2.42 16.18 1.56
N ILE A 277 1.16 15.84 1.20
CA ILE A 277 0.01 15.98 2.10
C ILE A 277 0.16 15.08 3.33
N ARG A 278 0.66 13.84 3.17
CA ARG A 278 0.96 12.95 4.30
C ARG A 278 2.01 13.56 5.21
N LEU A 279 3.12 14.03 4.64
CA LEU A 279 4.19 14.69 5.36
C LEU A 279 3.69 15.90 6.16
N LEU A 280 2.91 16.77 5.52
CA LEU A 280 2.29 17.93 6.17
C LEU A 280 1.44 17.52 7.37
N LYS A 281 0.51 16.56 7.18
CA LYS A 281 -0.37 16.09 8.25
C LYS A 281 0.41 15.48 9.41
N SER A 282 1.39 14.63 9.12
CA SER A 282 2.22 13.99 10.14
C SER A 282 3.12 14.99 10.87
N ALA A 283 3.73 15.94 10.16
CA ALA A 283 4.52 17.00 10.76
C ALA A 283 3.65 17.89 11.67
N ALA A 284 2.45 18.28 11.22
CA ALA A 284 1.52 19.08 12.02
C ALA A 284 1.12 18.38 13.31
N VAL A 285 0.78 17.08 13.25
CA VAL A 285 0.49 16.27 14.44
C VAL A 285 1.71 16.16 15.35
N GLY A 286 2.89 15.92 14.80
CA GLY A 286 4.13 15.80 15.56
C GLY A 286 4.50 17.08 16.30
N TRP A 287 4.50 18.21 15.59
CA TRP A 287 4.80 19.53 16.17
C TRP A 287 3.75 19.95 17.19
N GLY A 288 2.46 19.71 16.92
CA GLY A 288 1.39 19.97 17.87
C GLY A 288 1.54 19.16 19.16
N LEU A 289 1.80 17.86 19.04
CA LEU A 289 2.01 16.98 20.19
C LEU A 289 3.26 17.37 20.99
N ALA A 290 4.37 17.65 20.30
CA ALA A 290 5.61 18.11 20.94
C ALA A 290 5.38 19.40 21.73
N THR A 291 4.69 20.37 21.12
CA THR A 291 4.35 21.65 21.75
C THR A 291 3.44 21.46 22.97
N PHE A 292 2.44 20.58 22.87
CA PHE A 292 1.57 20.26 24.00
C PHE A 292 2.36 19.65 25.17
N ILE A 293 3.22 18.67 24.91
CA ILE A 293 4.09 18.05 25.94
C ILE A 293 5.02 19.12 26.54
N PHE A 294 5.60 19.96 25.68
CA PHE A 294 6.51 21.01 26.11
C PHE A 294 5.87 21.99 27.10
N LEU A 295 4.64 22.45 26.79
CA LEU A 295 3.88 23.37 27.65
C LEU A 295 3.38 22.70 28.93
N ALA A 296 3.02 21.41 28.86
CA ALA A 296 2.49 20.67 30.00
C ALA A 296 3.57 20.34 31.05
N PHE A 297 4.79 20.05 30.63
CA PHE A 297 5.83 19.50 31.51
C PHE A 297 7.05 20.39 31.73
N PHE A 298 7.40 21.24 30.77
CA PHE A 298 8.66 21.99 30.83
C PHE A 298 8.42 23.46 31.15
N TYR A 299 7.60 24.14 30.34
CA TYR A 299 7.46 25.59 30.49
C TYR A 299 6.07 26.11 30.12
N ARG A 300 5.26 26.37 31.15
CA ARG A 300 3.86 26.83 31.01
C ARG A 300 3.72 28.27 30.51
N SER A 301 4.77 29.11 30.62
CA SER A 301 4.76 30.53 30.26
C SER A 301 5.35 30.84 28.87
N GLN A 302 5.65 29.82 28.07
CA GLN A 302 6.31 30.04 26.77
C GLN A 302 5.36 30.50 25.69
N SER A 303 5.92 31.16 24.69
CA SER A 303 5.14 31.56 23.52
C SER A 303 4.59 30.34 22.79
N LEU A 304 3.27 30.31 22.63
CA LEU A 304 2.55 29.34 21.81
C LEU A 304 2.95 29.39 20.33
N LEU A 305 3.67 30.43 19.89
CA LEU A 305 4.11 30.61 18.51
C LEU A 305 5.29 29.72 18.11
N LEU A 306 6.08 29.21 19.07
CA LEU A 306 7.25 28.38 18.76
C LEU A 306 6.88 27.12 17.96
N GLY A 307 5.80 26.44 18.37
CA GLY A 307 5.31 25.24 17.70
C GLY A 307 4.89 25.49 16.24
N PRO A 308 3.96 26.42 15.98
CA PRO A 308 3.55 26.80 14.63
C PRO A 308 4.70 27.33 13.75
N LEU A 309 5.59 28.17 14.30
CA LEU A 309 6.75 28.68 13.56
C LEU A 309 7.68 27.54 13.15
N GLY A 310 8.02 26.65 14.08
CA GLY A 310 8.88 25.52 13.77
C GLY A 310 8.23 24.52 12.80
N LEU A 311 6.91 24.31 12.87
CA LEU A 311 6.19 23.56 11.83
C LEU A 311 6.37 24.21 10.46
N LEU A 312 6.11 25.51 10.33
CA LEU A 312 6.22 26.23 9.05
C LEU A 312 7.64 26.20 8.48
N ILE A 313 8.67 26.28 9.33
CA ILE A 313 10.07 26.22 8.94
C ILE A 313 10.50 24.79 8.57
N SER A 314 10.03 23.77 9.31
CA SER A 314 10.41 22.38 9.05
C SER A 314 9.87 21.85 7.71
N LEU A 315 8.68 22.27 7.28
CA LEU A 315 8.06 21.79 6.04
C LEU A 315 8.92 22.00 4.77
N PRO A 316 9.43 23.20 4.45
CA PRO A 316 10.33 23.38 3.30
C PRO A 316 11.65 22.64 3.47
N LEU A 317 12.20 22.58 4.69
CA LEU A 317 13.44 21.85 4.99
C LEU A 317 13.30 20.33 4.76
N MET A 318 12.11 19.78 4.98
CA MET A 318 11.82 18.36 4.75
C MET A 318 11.38 18.09 3.30
N THR A 319 10.62 18.98 2.67
CA THR A 319 10.09 18.75 1.31
C THR A 319 11.13 19.00 0.23
N SER A 320 11.97 20.03 0.36
CA SER A 320 12.94 20.41 -0.67
C SER A 320 13.98 19.32 -0.98
N PRO A 321 14.57 18.58 0.00
CA PRO A 321 15.53 17.53 -0.31
C PRO A 321 14.88 16.36 -1.04
N ARG A 322 13.60 16.08 -0.78
CA ARG A 322 12.83 15.03 -1.46
C ARG A 322 12.57 15.40 -2.93
N LEU A 323 12.18 16.64 -3.18
CA LEU A 323 11.96 17.15 -4.54
C LEU A 323 13.26 17.19 -5.34
N TRP A 324 14.35 17.62 -4.70
CA TRP A 324 15.68 17.65 -5.30
C TRP A 324 16.18 16.25 -5.66
N TYR A 325 16.07 15.29 -4.73
CA TYR A 325 16.45 13.90 -4.97
C TYR A 325 15.65 13.29 -6.13
N ARG A 326 14.33 13.55 -6.14
CA ARG A 326 13.43 13.12 -7.22
C ARG A 326 13.87 13.68 -8.58
N ASP A 327 14.11 14.98 -8.69
CA ASP A 327 14.56 15.63 -9.93
C ASP A 327 15.92 15.11 -10.41
N ARG A 328 16.90 15.00 -9.50
CA ARG A 328 18.21 14.41 -9.78
C ARG A 328 18.09 12.99 -10.32
N TRP A 329 17.22 12.18 -9.73
CA TRP A 329 16.98 10.81 -10.18
C TRP A 329 16.37 10.78 -11.59
N TYR A 330 15.35 11.60 -11.87
CA TYR A 330 14.76 11.68 -13.22
C TYR A 330 15.76 12.17 -14.26
N LYS A 331 16.58 13.19 -13.94
CA LYS A 331 17.63 13.68 -14.85
C LYS A 331 18.69 12.60 -15.12
N LYS A 332 19.11 11.85 -14.10
CA LYS A 332 20.05 10.72 -14.27
C LYS A 332 19.43 9.59 -15.09
N ALA A 333 18.17 9.23 -14.84
CA ALA A 333 17.44 8.24 -15.61
C ALA A 333 17.31 8.65 -17.09
N ARG A 334 17.03 9.93 -17.36
CA ARG A 334 16.91 10.49 -18.72
C ARG A 334 18.27 10.53 -19.43
N ARG A 335 19.36 10.86 -18.73
CA ARG A 335 20.74 10.77 -19.27
C ARG A 335 21.16 9.34 -19.61
N ASN A 336 20.80 8.36 -18.76
CA ASN A 336 21.04 6.95 -19.08
C ASN A 336 20.10 6.43 -20.19
N LYS A 337 18.92 7.02 -20.39
CA LYS A 337 17.99 6.68 -21.48
C LYS A 337 18.57 6.99 -22.87
N ASN A 338 19.44 7.99 -22.98
CA ASN A 338 20.12 8.37 -24.23
C ASN A 338 21.43 7.58 -24.52
N ARG A 339 21.83 6.64 -23.65
CA ARG A 339 23.10 5.88 -23.78
C ARG A 339 22.92 4.40 -24.14
N VAL A 340 21.70 3.92 -24.39
CA VAL A 340 21.44 2.50 -24.72
C VAL A 340 21.18 2.36 -26.22
N ASN A 341 21.99 1.54 -26.90
CA ASN A 341 21.87 1.19 -28.31
C ASN A 341 20.45 0.65 -28.60
N GLN A 342 19.68 1.31 -29.47
CA GLN A 342 18.34 0.84 -29.86
C GLN A 342 18.50 -0.40 -30.75
N LYS A 343 17.92 -1.54 -30.36
CA LYS A 343 17.96 -2.74 -31.20
C LYS A 343 17.02 -2.56 -32.40
N HIS A 344 17.51 -2.79 -33.62
CA HIS A 344 16.72 -2.80 -34.85
C HIS A 344 16.01 -4.15 -35.00
N ILE A 345 14.68 -4.10 -35.08
CA ILE A 345 13.82 -5.27 -35.09
C ILE A 345 13.13 -5.42 -36.45
N LEU A 346 13.11 -6.64 -36.97
CA LEU A 346 12.30 -7.04 -38.12
C LEU A 346 11.23 -8.03 -37.64
N ILE A 347 9.97 -7.87 -38.04
CA ILE A 347 8.89 -8.79 -37.68
C ILE A 347 8.59 -9.69 -38.88
N TYR A 348 8.55 -11.01 -38.67
CA TYR A 348 8.06 -11.96 -39.67
C TYR A 348 6.61 -12.35 -39.33
N GLY A 349 5.72 -12.01 -40.26
CA GLY A 349 4.27 -12.16 -40.19
C GLY A 349 3.64 -10.77 -40.12
N ALA A 350 3.08 -10.31 -41.22
CA ALA A 350 2.49 -8.98 -41.36
C ALA A 350 0.96 -8.98 -41.23
N GLY A 351 0.37 -10.09 -40.78
CA GLY A 351 -1.05 -10.17 -40.42
C GLY A 351 -1.40 -9.40 -39.13
N ASP A 352 -2.62 -9.62 -38.64
CA ASP A 352 -3.16 -8.92 -37.45
C ASP A 352 -2.22 -9.00 -36.23
N GLN A 353 -1.55 -10.14 -36.02
CA GLN A 353 -0.64 -10.36 -34.90
C GLN A 353 0.65 -9.53 -35.01
N GLY A 354 1.28 -9.48 -36.18
CA GLY A 354 2.45 -8.64 -36.41
C GLY A 354 2.13 -7.16 -36.37
N SER A 355 0.96 -6.77 -36.88
CA SER A 355 0.45 -5.40 -36.83
C SER A 355 0.24 -4.91 -35.38
N ALA A 356 -0.31 -5.77 -34.51
CA ALA A 356 -0.47 -5.50 -33.08
C ALA A 356 0.89 -5.41 -32.36
N LEU A 357 1.83 -6.28 -32.72
CA LEU A 357 3.19 -6.26 -32.18
C LEU A 357 3.94 -4.97 -32.54
N ALA A 358 3.79 -4.49 -33.77
CA ALA A 358 4.33 -3.20 -34.18
C ALA A 358 3.76 -2.02 -33.38
N LEU A 359 2.45 -2.05 -33.06
CA LEU A 359 1.82 -1.02 -32.21
C LEU A 359 2.45 -0.98 -30.82
N LEU A 360 2.74 -2.15 -30.26
CA LEU A 360 3.40 -2.26 -28.96
C LEU A 360 4.86 -1.80 -28.99
N LEU A 361 5.58 -2.06 -30.09
CA LEU A 361 6.93 -1.56 -30.24
C LEU A 361 6.97 -0.03 -30.32
N GLU A 362 6.01 0.58 -31.00
CA GLU A 362 5.87 2.05 -31.07
C GLU A 362 5.56 2.70 -29.73
N HIS A 363 4.69 2.09 -28.91
CA HIS A 363 4.15 2.73 -27.71
C HIS A 363 4.73 2.21 -26.38
N GLY A 364 5.27 0.99 -26.37
CA GLY A 364 5.60 0.25 -25.14
C GLY A 364 7.08 -0.12 -24.98
N TYR A 365 7.87 -0.19 -26.06
CA TYR A 365 9.24 -0.71 -26.02
C TYR A 365 10.28 0.30 -26.55
N HIS A 366 10.61 1.32 -25.74
CA HIS A 366 11.57 2.39 -26.12
C HIS A 366 13.03 1.93 -26.40
N ARG A 367 13.34 0.64 -26.29
CA ARG A 367 14.66 0.05 -26.58
C ARG A 367 14.73 -0.67 -27.94
N ALA A 368 13.62 -0.67 -28.68
CA ALA A 368 13.48 -1.34 -29.96
C ALA A 368 13.03 -0.35 -31.03
N LYS A 369 13.61 -0.44 -32.22
CA LYS A 369 13.17 0.30 -33.40
C LYS A 369 12.74 -0.69 -34.47
N LEU A 370 11.46 -0.68 -34.82
CA LEU A 370 10.92 -1.50 -35.89
C LEU A 370 11.42 -0.99 -37.24
N ILE A 371 12.01 -1.88 -38.04
CA ILE A 371 12.48 -1.57 -39.40
C ILE A 371 11.41 -1.90 -40.44
N GLY A 372 10.69 -3.01 -40.23
CA GLY A 372 9.55 -3.39 -41.06
C GLY A 372 9.16 -4.86 -40.92
N PHE A 373 8.53 -5.38 -41.97
CA PHE A 373 7.90 -6.69 -41.95
C PHE A 373 8.45 -7.62 -43.03
N LEU A 374 8.32 -8.92 -42.78
CA LEU A 374 8.39 -10.00 -43.76
C LEU A 374 7.05 -10.75 -43.75
N ASP A 375 6.59 -11.22 -44.90
CA ASP A 375 5.40 -12.03 -45.02
C ASP A 375 5.49 -12.92 -46.27
N ASP A 376 4.95 -14.14 -46.18
CA ASP A 376 4.95 -15.07 -47.31
C ASP A 376 3.91 -14.72 -48.37
N ASN A 377 2.91 -13.90 -48.01
CA ASN A 377 1.91 -13.45 -48.95
C ASN A 377 2.53 -12.45 -49.94
N ALA A 378 2.63 -12.87 -51.20
CA ALA A 378 3.17 -12.07 -52.29
C ALA A 378 2.40 -10.76 -52.50
N GLU A 379 1.11 -10.69 -52.17
CA GLU A 379 0.28 -9.49 -52.31
C GLU A 379 0.66 -8.38 -51.31
N LEU A 380 1.24 -8.76 -50.18
CA LEU A 380 1.69 -7.81 -49.15
C LEU A 380 3.08 -7.24 -49.44
N ARG A 381 3.86 -7.87 -50.32
CA ARG A 381 5.22 -7.46 -50.65
C ARG A 381 5.25 -6.02 -51.20
N GLY A 382 6.10 -5.18 -50.64
CA GLY A 382 6.23 -3.77 -51.01
C GLY A 382 5.15 -2.84 -50.47
N ARG A 383 4.07 -3.37 -49.87
CA ARG A 383 3.06 -2.56 -49.19
C ARG A 383 3.56 -2.07 -47.84
N TYR A 384 2.83 -1.10 -47.28
CA TYR A 384 3.10 -0.54 -45.96
C TYR A 384 2.00 -0.95 -44.98
N ILE A 385 2.41 -1.47 -43.83
CA ILE A 385 1.53 -1.84 -42.72
C ILE A 385 1.91 -0.96 -41.54
N ARG A 386 0.94 -0.15 -41.08
CA ARG A 386 1.13 0.85 -40.02
C ARG A 386 2.36 1.75 -40.24
N GLY A 387 2.63 2.10 -41.51
CA GLY A 387 3.74 2.96 -41.90
C GLY A 387 5.08 2.25 -42.13
N TYR A 388 5.16 0.93 -41.95
CA TYR A 388 6.39 0.16 -42.19
C TYR A 388 6.26 -0.74 -43.41
N LYS A 389 7.34 -0.85 -44.20
CA LYS A 389 7.37 -1.63 -45.44
C LYS A 389 7.42 -3.13 -45.15
N VAL A 390 6.70 -3.91 -45.95
CA VAL A 390 6.86 -5.37 -46.05
C VAL A 390 7.92 -5.64 -47.12
N TYR A 391 9.12 -6.07 -46.70
CA TYR A 391 10.26 -6.20 -47.60
C TYR A 391 10.19 -7.45 -48.50
N GLY A 392 9.67 -8.56 -47.97
CA GLY A 392 9.59 -9.82 -48.71
C GLY A 392 9.50 -11.02 -47.79
N VAL A 393 10.22 -12.09 -48.12
CA VAL A 393 10.14 -13.42 -47.49
C VAL A 393 11.43 -13.79 -46.75
N GLU A 394 11.57 -15.02 -46.23
CA GLU A 394 12.76 -15.47 -45.50
C GLU A 394 14.07 -15.32 -46.29
N ARG A 395 13.98 -15.35 -47.63
CA ARG A 395 15.11 -15.27 -48.57
C ARG A 395 15.74 -13.88 -48.60
N ASP A 396 14.96 -12.85 -48.29
CA ASP A 396 15.36 -11.44 -48.40
C ASP A 396 16.05 -10.94 -47.11
N ILE A 397 16.04 -11.73 -46.02
CA ILE A 397 16.66 -11.39 -44.72
C ILE A 397 18.11 -10.89 -44.87
N PRO A 398 19.01 -11.53 -45.65
CA PRO A 398 20.39 -11.09 -45.78
C PRO A 398 20.51 -9.69 -46.42
N ALA A 399 19.73 -9.43 -47.47
CA ALA A 399 19.73 -8.15 -48.15
C ALA A 399 19.20 -7.02 -47.25
N ILE A 400 18.13 -7.29 -46.50
CA ILE A 400 17.54 -6.35 -45.54
C ILE A 400 18.52 -6.06 -44.39
N HIS A 401 19.22 -7.08 -43.90
CA HIS A 401 20.23 -6.91 -42.87
C HIS A 401 21.40 -6.04 -43.35
N ALA A 402 21.90 -6.24 -44.57
CA ALA A 402 22.96 -5.42 -45.13
C ALA A 402 22.55 -3.93 -45.24
N GLN A 403 21.28 -3.65 -45.58
CA GLN A 403 20.79 -2.29 -45.76
C GLN A 403 20.41 -1.60 -44.44
N HIS A 404 19.79 -2.32 -43.50
CA HIS A 404 19.16 -1.73 -42.32
C HIS A 404 19.77 -2.14 -40.98
N ARG A 405 20.77 -3.04 -40.98
CA ARG A 405 21.44 -3.61 -39.79
C ARG A 405 20.44 -4.11 -38.75
N ILE A 406 19.86 -5.28 -39.01
CA ILE A 406 18.88 -5.91 -38.12
C ILE A 406 19.58 -6.63 -36.98
N ASP A 407 19.19 -6.35 -35.73
CA ASP A 407 19.71 -7.04 -34.54
C ASP A 407 18.85 -8.26 -34.16
N GLN A 408 17.52 -8.18 -34.37
CA GLN A 408 16.58 -9.24 -33.99
C GLN A 408 15.50 -9.48 -35.04
N LEU A 409 15.14 -10.76 -35.24
CA LEU A 409 14.00 -11.20 -36.04
C LEU A 409 12.92 -11.78 -35.12
N TRP A 410 11.74 -11.17 -35.10
CA TRP A 410 10.63 -11.57 -34.25
C TRP A 410 9.58 -12.31 -35.06
N LEU A 411 9.28 -13.56 -34.72
CA LEU A 411 8.23 -14.32 -35.37
C LEU A 411 6.89 -14.04 -34.69
N SER A 412 5.92 -13.56 -35.46
CA SER A 412 4.55 -13.36 -34.98
C SER A 412 3.68 -14.60 -35.13
N PHE A 413 4.24 -15.75 -35.52
CA PHE A 413 3.53 -17.01 -35.73
C PHE A 413 4.44 -18.18 -35.33
N VAL A 414 3.86 -19.37 -35.20
CA VAL A 414 4.62 -20.61 -34.97
C VAL A 414 4.92 -21.26 -36.32
N PRO A 415 6.16 -21.20 -36.84
CA PRO A 415 6.52 -21.82 -38.11
C PRO A 415 6.56 -23.35 -38.02
N GLU A 416 6.32 -24.02 -39.14
CA GLU A 416 6.57 -25.45 -39.28
C GLU A 416 8.07 -25.79 -39.08
N LYS A 417 8.38 -27.02 -38.65
CA LYS A 417 9.75 -27.45 -38.30
C LYS A 417 10.79 -27.17 -39.39
N LEU A 418 10.46 -27.43 -40.66
CA LEU A 418 11.37 -27.21 -41.78
C LEU A 418 11.61 -25.72 -42.04
N LYS A 419 10.54 -24.92 -41.95
CA LYS A 419 10.61 -23.46 -42.12
C LYS A 419 11.38 -22.81 -40.98
N TYR A 420 11.16 -23.27 -39.76
CA TYR A 420 11.89 -22.82 -38.58
C TYR A 420 13.40 -23.02 -38.75
N ARG A 421 13.84 -24.22 -39.17
CA ARG A 421 15.25 -24.49 -39.44
C ARG A 421 15.83 -23.53 -40.47
N ARG A 422 15.15 -23.32 -41.61
CA ARG A 422 15.61 -22.38 -42.64
C ARG A 422 15.79 -20.96 -42.10
N ILE A 423 14.85 -20.46 -41.30
CA ILE A 423 14.94 -19.12 -40.70
C ILE A 423 16.07 -19.08 -39.68
N GLN A 424 16.19 -20.10 -38.84
CA GLN A 424 17.21 -20.21 -37.81
C GLN A 424 18.62 -20.21 -38.41
N ASP A 425 18.85 -21.01 -39.46
CA ASP A 425 20.14 -21.12 -40.14
C ASP A 425 20.54 -19.77 -40.74
N ARG A 426 19.60 -19.07 -41.41
CA ARG A 426 19.83 -17.73 -41.99
C ARG A 426 20.10 -16.66 -40.94
N CYS A 427 19.39 -16.69 -39.82
CA CYS A 427 19.65 -15.78 -38.71
C CYS A 427 21.01 -16.06 -38.07
N ALA A 428 21.39 -17.34 -37.91
CA ALA A 428 22.67 -17.74 -37.34
C ALA A 428 23.87 -17.35 -38.24
N GLU A 429 23.75 -17.53 -39.57
CA GLU A 429 24.76 -17.14 -40.56
C GLU A 429 25.14 -15.65 -40.46
N ILE A 430 24.20 -14.80 -40.08
CA ILE A 430 24.32 -13.33 -40.14
C ILE A 430 24.37 -12.72 -38.73
N GLY A 431 24.28 -13.54 -37.69
CA GLY A 431 24.33 -13.09 -36.29
C GLY A 431 23.08 -12.33 -35.81
N ILE A 432 21.92 -12.61 -36.41
CA ILE A 432 20.62 -12.03 -36.01
C ILE A 432 20.00 -12.90 -34.91
N GLU A 433 19.55 -12.29 -33.82
CA GLU A 433 18.87 -13.01 -32.73
C GLU A 433 17.42 -13.34 -33.13
N LEU A 434 17.10 -14.63 -33.26
CA LEU A 434 15.74 -15.10 -33.58
C LEU A 434 14.91 -15.24 -32.29
N ILE A 435 13.77 -14.54 -32.24
CA ILE A 435 12.85 -14.57 -31.10
C ILE A 435 11.48 -15.06 -31.56
N ILE A 436 11.02 -16.16 -30.94
CA ILE A 436 9.65 -16.66 -31.08
C ILE A 436 8.86 -16.15 -29.88
N LEU A 437 7.79 -15.42 -30.13
CA LEU A 437 6.92 -14.96 -29.05
C LEU A 437 6.00 -16.10 -28.60
N PRO A 438 6.04 -16.53 -27.32
CA PRO A 438 5.19 -17.62 -26.84
C PRO A 438 3.72 -17.16 -26.77
N LEU A 439 2.84 -17.89 -27.46
CA LEU A 439 1.36 -17.87 -27.47
C LEU A 439 0.65 -16.53 -27.20
N ILE A 440 0.02 -16.04 -28.27
CA ILE A 440 -0.53 -14.70 -28.48
C ILE A 440 -1.99 -14.57 -27.97
N GLU A 441 -2.54 -15.57 -27.27
CA GLU A 441 -3.95 -15.57 -26.80
C GLU A 441 -4.37 -14.28 -26.05
N PRO A 442 -3.57 -13.75 -25.09
CA PRO A 442 -3.92 -12.50 -24.42
C PRO A 442 -3.98 -11.28 -25.36
N PHE A 443 -3.24 -11.31 -26.47
CA PHE A 443 -3.11 -10.19 -27.41
C PHE A 443 -4.25 -10.14 -28.43
N LEU A 444 -4.81 -11.30 -28.83
CA LEU A 444 -6.00 -11.37 -29.68
C LEU A 444 -7.21 -10.70 -29.02
N SER A 445 -7.37 -10.92 -27.70
CA SER A 445 -8.47 -10.32 -26.93
C SER A 445 -8.47 -8.78 -26.93
N LEU A 446 -7.29 -8.15 -27.06
CA LEU A 446 -7.13 -6.70 -27.11
C LEU A 446 -7.42 -6.13 -28.50
N ALA A 447 -7.07 -6.86 -29.56
CA ALA A 447 -7.37 -6.47 -30.94
C ALA A 447 -8.86 -6.67 -31.27
N GLU A 448 -9.47 -7.76 -30.79
CA GLU A 448 -10.90 -8.05 -30.92
C GLU A 448 -11.77 -7.05 -30.15
N LYS A 449 -11.40 -6.71 -28.90
CA LYS A 449 -12.10 -5.65 -28.15
C LYS A 449 -12.17 -4.34 -28.91
N ARG A 450 -11.10 -3.95 -29.60
CA ARG A 450 -11.07 -2.72 -30.41
C ARG A 450 -11.84 -2.84 -31.72
N LYS A 451 -11.84 -3.99 -32.40
CA LYS A 451 -12.72 -4.24 -33.57
C LYS A 451 -14.19 -4.19 -33.16
N VAL A 452 -14.55 -4.74 -32.00
CA VAL A 452 -15.90 -4.66 -31.43
C VAL A 452 -16.25 -3.21 -31.06
N GLU A 453 -15.39 -2.48 -30.34
CA GLU A 453 -15.61 -1.07 -30.02
C GLU A 453 -15.76 -0.20 -31.28
N ALA A 454 -14.93 -0.40 -32.31
CA ALA A 454 -15.03 0.32 -33.58
C ALA A 454 -16.32 -0.02 -34.35
N LYS A 455 -16.77 -1.28 -34.30
CA LYS A 455 -18.02 -1.72 -34.94
C LYS A 455 -19.23 -1.16 -34.19
N THR A 456 -19.24 -1.20 -32.86
CA THR A 456 -20.29 -0.62 -32.01
C THR A 456 -20.39 0.90 -32.18
N ILE A 457 -19.26 1.61 -32.29
CA ILE A 457 -19.27 3.05 -32.59
C ILE A 457 -19.83 3.34 -33.99
N SER A 458 -19.54 2.49 -34.99
CA SER A 458 -20.10 2.63 -36.34
C SER A 458 -21.61 2.30 -36.41
N GLU A 459 -22.06 1.31 -35.63
CA GLU A 459 -23.48 0.90 -35.56
C GLU A 459 -24.31 1.95 -34.82
N LEU A 460 -23.81 2.50 -33.71
CA LEU A 460 -24.42 3.63 -32.99
C LEU A 460 -24.53 4.88 -33.88
N ALA A 461 -23.50 5.18 -34.67
CA ALA A 461 -23.54 6.31 -35.62
C ALA A 461 -24.51 6.09 -36.80
N LEU A 462 -24.81 4.83 -37.15
CA LEU A 462 -25.80 4.46 -38.17
C LEU A 462 -27.24 4.48 -37.62
N GLU A 463 -27.43 4.13 -36.36
CA GLU A 463 -28.73 4.25 -35.67
C GLU A 463 -29.13 5.71 -35.45
N ASP A 464 -28.20 6.57 -35.00
CA ASP A 464 -28.46 8.01 -34.85
C ASP A 464 -28.87 8.67 -36.19
N LYS A 465 -28.26 8.24 -37.30
CA LYS A 465 -28.67 8.70 -38.65
C LYS A 465 -30.05 8.19 -39.05
N LYS A 466 -30.41 6.95 -38.73
CA LYS A 466 -31.74 6.40 -39.03
C LYS A 466 -32.84 7.08 -38.22
N ASP A 467 -32.57 7.41 -36.97
CA ASP A 467 -33.53 8.11 -36.11
C ASP A 467 -33.71 9.57 -36.51
N GLN A 468 -32.65 10.24 -36.96
CA GLN A 468 -32.77 11.57 -37.58
C GLN A 468 -33.63 11.52 -38.86
N VAL A 469 -33.43 10.53 -39.74
CA VAL A 469 -34.22 10.36 -40.97
C VAL A 469 -35.69 10.05 -40.66
N LYS A 470 -35.98 9.17 -39.69
CA LYS A 470 -37.36 8.89 -39.25
C LYS A 470 -38.04 10.10 -38.61
N SER A 471 -37.30 10.92 -37.86
CA SER A 471 -37.83 12.16 -37.29
C SER A 471 -38.19 13.19 -38.38
N SER A 472 -37.38 13.25 -39.44
CA SER A 472 -37.63 14.12 -40.60
C SER A 472 -38.85 13.65 -41.39
N GLN A 473 -38.98 12.35 -41.65
CA GLN A 473 -40.14 11.79 -42.36
C GLN A 473 -41.45 11.99 -41.57
N ARG A 474 -41.45 11.82 -40.24
CA ARG A 474 -42.63 12.10 -39.41
C ARG A 474 -43.06 13.57 -39.46
N LYS A 475 -42.11 14.50 -39.53
CA LYS A 475 -42.42 15.93 -39.72
C LYS A 475 -43.03 16.19 -41.09
N THR A 476 -42.50 15.59 -42.15
CA THR A 476 -43.03 15.74 -43.52
C THR A 476 -44.45 15.15 -43.65
N THR A 477 -44.71 13.97 -43.07
CA THR A 477 -46.05 13.36 -43.09
C THR A 477 -47.06 14.17 -42.29
N ALA A 478 -46.68 14.72 -41.12
CA ALA A 478 -47.55 15.60 -40.35
C ALA A 478 -47.91 16.90 -41.10
N THR A 479 -46.98 17.46 -41.88
CA THR A 479 -47.24 18.63 -42.73
C THR A 479 -48.16 18.30 -43.91
N ILE A 480 -48.02 17.12 -44.54
CA ILE A 480 -48.90 16.68 -45.63
C ILE A 480 -50.33 16.44 -45.11
N THR A 481 -50.48 15.81 -43.95
CA THR A 481 -51.80 15.54 -43.35
C THR A 481 -52.52 16.84 -42.97
N GLN A 482 -51.79 17.88 -42.53
CA GLN A 482 -52.36 19.21 -42.27
C GLN A 482 -52.75 19.98 -43.55
N LEU A 483 -52.09 19.70 -44.68
CA LEU A 483 -52.45 20.30 -45.98
C LEU A 483 -53.68 19.62 -46.60
N GLU A 484 -53.82 18.30 -46.43
CA GLU A 484 -55.01 17.55 -46.88
C GLU A 484 -56.27 17.91 -46.06
N ASP A 485 -56.14 18.07 -44.73
CA ASP A 485 -57.25 18.51 -43.87
C ASP A 485 -57.72 19.95 -44.17
N ASN A 486 -56.81 20.82 -44.65
CA ASN A 486 -57.15 22.17 -45.07
C ASN A 486 -57.73 22.23 -46.49
N GLY A 487 -57.37 21.29 -47.38
CA GLY A 487 -57.97 21.15 -48.71
C GLY A 487 -59.41 20.63 -48.66
N SER A 488 -59.72 19.71 -47.74
CA SER A 488 -61.07 19.16 -47.55
C SER A 488 -62.10 20.19 -47.04
N LYS A 489 -61.66 21.32 -46.48
CA LYS A 489 -62.55 22.39 -45.97
C LYS A 489 -62.88 23.46 -47.01
N LEU A 490 -62.36 23.35 -48.24
CA LEU A 490 -62.60 24.31 -49.34
C LEU A 490 -63.47 23.74 -50.47
N THR A 491 -63.92 22.50 -50.35
CA THR A 491 -64.94 21.89 -51.24
C THR A 491 -66.09 21.34 -50.40
N HIS A 492 -66.81 22.23 -49.73
CA HIS A 492 -68.19 22.05 -49.30
C HIS A 492 -68.86 23.39 -49.01
#